data_AF-A0A520MJB2-F1
#
_entry.id   AF-A0A520MJB2-F1
#
_cell.length_a   1.000
_cell.length_b   1.000
_cell.length_c   1.000
_cell.angle_alpha   90.00
_cell.angle_beta   90.00
_cell.angle_gamma   90.00
#
_symmetry.space_group_name_H-M   'P 1'
#
loop_
_entity.id
_entity.type
_entity.pdbx_description
1 polymer ?
#
loop_
_entity_poly.entity_id
_entity_poly.type
_entity_poly.pdbx_seq_one_letter_code
_entity_poly.pdbx_strand_id
1 'polypeptide(L)'
;PRSYRDRDFVWWLGVLGLWDLEVMEPGKEHVTIAVSGSHGGFTIDFRELAHRGVTLVGLTEAFEGKTIHFTDDLSRNILDGDTSYLSLLDAADEYVRRNGLDLPEEPKARKMLADPECMTHPIREIDMTVSQITSIIWATGFLSDYDWLQVDALDGDGKPAHQRGVSSEPGVYFVGLPWLSRRGSSFIWGVWHDAKHIAGHIATQRQYAAYCPGD
;
A
#
# COMPACT_ATOMS: atom_id res chain seq x y z
N PRO A 1 7.04 6.54 -8.35
CA PRO A 1 7.39 6.11 -9.73
C PRO A 1 7.33 4.58 -9.81
N ARG A 2 7.18 3.99 -11.00
CA ARG A 2 7.37 2.54 -11.21
C ARG A 2 8.85 2.18 -11.25
N SER A 3 9.66 3.01 -11.88
CA SER A 3 11.12 2.93 -11.92
C SER A 3 11.71 4.34 -11.86
N TYR A 4 12.94 4.47 -11.38
CA TYR A 4 13.69 5.72 -11.42
C TYR A 4 15.19 5.40 -11.53
N ARG A 5 15.90 6.06 -12.45
CA ARG A 5 17.36 5.87 -12.69
C ARG A 5 17.73 4.39 -12.89
N ASP A 6 17.00 3.70 -13.77
CA ASP A 6 17.15 2.27 -14.12
C ASP A 6 17.03 1.30 -12.93
N ARG A 7 16.33 1.72 -11.88
CA ARG A 7 16.02 0.88 -10.73
C ARG A 7 14.54 0.85 -10.44
N ASP A 8 14.07 -0.34 -10.09
CA ASP A 8 12.70 -0.61 -9.72
C ASP A 8 12.33 0.14 -8.43
N PHE A 9 11.08 0.60 -8.32
CA PHE A 9 10.54 1.17 -7.10
C PHE A 9 10.73 0.25 -5.87
N VAL A 10 10.56 -1.06 -6.03
CA VAL A 10 10.77 -2.05 -4.97
C VAL A 10 12.23 -2.06 -4.51
N TRP A 11 13.18 -1.90 -5.45
CA TRP A 11 14.59 -1.81 -5.12
C TRP A 11 14.91 -0.53 -4.34
N TRP A 12 14.35 0.62 -4.77
CA TRP A 12 14.51 1.89 -4.05
C TRP A 12 13.98 1.83 -2.62
N LEU A 13 12.80 1.27 -2.42
CA LEU A 13 12.26 1.06 -1.08
C LEU A 13 13.14 0.15 -0.23
N GLY A 14 13.85 -0.81 -0.83
CA GLY A 14 14.81 -1.68 -0.14
C GLY A 14 16.07 -0.94 0.31
N VAL A 15 16.76 -0.27 -0.60
CA VAL A 15 18.02 0.40 -0.27
C VAL A 15 17.83 1.62 0.64
N LEU A 16 16.64 2.22 0.63
CA LEU A 16 16.24 3.29 1.53
C LEU A 16 15.73 2.77 2.89
N GLY A 17 15.70 1.45 3.11
CA GLY A 17 15.24 0.82 4.36
C GLY A 17 13.73 0.95 4.60
N LEU A 18 12.97 1.38 3.60
CA LEU A 18 11.55 1.69 3.74
C LEU A 18 10.70 0.43 3.89
N TRP A 19 11.13 -0.72 3.37
CA TRP A 19 10.46 -2.01 3.61
C TRP A 19 10.57 -2.52 5.04
N ASP A 20 11.65 -2.15 5.73
CA ASP A 20 12.03 -2.68 7.03
C ASP A 20 11.59 -1.77 8.20
N LEU A 21 10.80 -0.74 7.94
CA LEU A 21 10.19 0.07 8.99
C LEU A 21 9.32 -0.83 9.87
N GLU A 22 9.65 -0.88 11.17
CA GLU A 22 8.94 -1.69 12.18
C GLU A 22 7.79 -0.93 12.84
N VAL A 23 7.87 0.41 12.85
CA VAL A 23 6.85 1.28 13.44
C VAL A 23 6.02 1.90 12.34
N MET A 24 4.72 1.63 12.41
CA MET A 24 3.72 2.27 11.59
C MET A 24 3.38 3.64 12.17
N GLU A 25 3.46 4.68 11.35
CA GLU A 25 2.90 5.99 11.69
C GLU A 25 1.36 5.91 11.65
N PRO A 26 0.63 6.51 12.61
CA PRO A 26 -0.83 6.57 12.56
C PRO A 26 -1.34 7.15 11.23
N GLY A 27 -2.37 6.55 10.65
CA GLY A 27 -2.90 6.94 9.34
C GLY A 27 -2.18 6.30 8.13
N LYS A 28 -1.18 5.44 8.37
CA LYS A 28 -0.48 4.65 7.33
C LYS A 28 -0.68 3.14 7.49
N GLU A 29 -1.79 2.75 8.11
CA GLU A 29 -2.23 1.37 8.29
C GLU A 29 -2.37 0.65 6.95
N HIS A 30 -2.82 1.38 5.92
CA HIS A 30 -2.91 0.90 4.56
C HIS A 30 -1.90 1.64 3.68
N VAL A 31 -0.89 0.93 3.18
CA VAL A 31 0.11 1.49 2.26
C VAL A 31 -0.37 1.25 0.83
N THR A 32 -1.05 2.24 0.25
CA THR A 32 -1.42 2.19 -1.17
C THR A 32 -0.22 2.57 -2.02
N ILE A 33 0.23 1.65 -2.87
CA ILE A 33 1.30 1.89 -3.83
C ILE A 33 0.68 1.86 -5.22
N ALA A 34 0.55 3.03 -5.86
CA ALA A 34 0.06 3.14 -7.22
C ALA A 34 1.15 2.76 -8.23
N VAL A 35 1.26 1.48 -8.55
CA VAL A 35 2.21 0.95 -9.54
C VAL A 35 1.50 0.10 -10.59
N SER A 36 1.88 0.28 -11.86
CA SER A 36 1.40 -0.58 -12.94
C SER A 36 2.35 -1.78 -13.13
N GLY A 37 1.79 -2.99 -13.14
CA GLY A 37 2.46 -4.20 -13.62
C GLY A 37 2.11 -4.54 -15.09
N SER A 38 1.16 -3.82 -15.69
CA SER A 38 0.73 -4.08 -17.07
C SER A 38 1.74 -3.56 -18.07
N HIS A 39 1.84 -4.20 -19.25
CA HIS A 39 2.68 -3.76 -20.37
C HIS A 39 4.16 -3.56 -20.00
N GLY A 40 4.71 -4.37 -19.10
CA GLY A 40 6.09 -4.23 -18.59
C GLY A 40 6.25 -3.23 -17.45
N GLY A 41 5.17 -2.54 -17.08
CA GLY A 41 5.11 -1.58 -15.98
C GLY A 41 5.53 -0.17 -16.38
N PHE A 42 4.75 0.80 -15.92
CA PHE A 42 5.01 2.22 -16.13
C PHE A 42 4.51 3.03 -14.93
N THR A 43 5.03 4.26 -14.77
CA THR A 43 4.57 5.19 -13.75
C THR A 43 3.18 5.69 -14.13
N ILE A 44 2.22 5.57 -13.21
CA ILE A 44 0.89 6.15 -13.38
C ILE A 44 0.93 7.61 -12.96
N ASP A 45 0.42 8.50 -13.81
CA ASP A 45 0.18 9.91 -13.51
C ASP A 45 -1.32 10.19 -13.70
N PHE A 46 -1.99 10.63 -12.63
CA PHE A 46 -3.42 10.94 -12.65
C PHE A 46 -3.74 12.11 -13.57
N ARG A 47 -2.84 13.09 -13.71
CA ARG A 47 -3.02 14.20 -14.65
C ARG A 47 -2.95 13.69 -16.09
N GLU A 48 -2.06 12.76 -16.39
CA GLU A 48 -2.01 12.12 -17.70
C GLU A 48 -3.32 11.39 -18.02
N LEU A 49 -3.85 10.63 -17.05
CA LEU A 49 -5.15 9.97 -17.20
C LEU A 49 -6.27 10.98 -17.44
N ALA A 50 -6.25 12.11 -16.74
CA ALA A 50 -7.24 13.16 -16.92
C ALA A 50 -7.17 13.82 -18.31
N HIS A 51 -5.96 14.15 -18.79
CA HIS A 51 -5.74 14.66 -20.14
C HIS A 51 -6.12 13.65 -21.24
N ARG A 52 -6.22 12.35 -20.89
CA ARG A 52 -6.72 11.28 -21.77
C ARG A 52 -8.24 11.05 -21.69
N GLY A 53 -8.96 11.83 -20.88
CA GLY A 53 -10.42 11.81 -20.78
C GLY A 53 -10.98 11.15 -19.52
N VAL A 54 -10.15 10.80 -18.53
CA VAL A 54 -10.65 10.36 -17.22
C VAL A 54 -11.07 11.57 -16.40
N THR A 55 -12.30 11.58 -15.90
CA THR A 55 -12.71 12.60 -14.93
C THR A 55 -12.31 12.17 -13.53
N LEU A 56 -11.37 12.88 -12.93
CA LEU A 56 -11.01 12.68 -11.52
C LEU A 56 -12.04 13.37 -10.62
N VAL A 57 -12.37 12.74 -9.50
CA VAL A 57 -13.29 13.24 -8.48
C VAL A 57 -12.69 13.01 -7.09
N GLY A 58 -13.23 13.70 -6.08
CA GLY A 58 -12.83 13.48 -4.68
C GLY A 58 -13.32 12.13 -4.13
N LEU A 59 -13.03 11.86 -2.86
CA LEU A 59 -13.53 10.67 -2.18
C LEU A 59 -15.06 10.65 -2.20
N THR A 60 -15.65 9.49 -2.52
CA THR A 60 -17.12 9.34 -2.47
C THR A 60 -17.61 9.47 -1.04
N GLU A 61 -18.45 10.47 -0.80
CA GLU A 61 -19.02 10.79 0.51
C GLU A 61 -20.36 10.08 0.72
N ALA A 62 -21.27 10.16 -0.25
CA ALA A 62 -22.61 9.63 -0.13
C ALA A 62 -23.26 9.33 -1.48
N PHE A 63 -24.30 8.49 -1.43
CA PHE A 63 -25.27 8.30 -2.51
C PHE A 63 -26.64 8.77 -2.04
N GLU A 64 -27.19 9.79 -2.71
CA GLU A 64 -28.54 10.30 -2.47
C GLU A 64 -29.43 9.97 -3.68
N GLY A 65 -30.12 8.84 -3.60
CA GLY A 65 -30.91 8.32 -4.72
C GLY A 65 -30.03 7.98 -5.92
N LYS A 66 -30.02 8.86 -6.93
CA LYS A 66 -29.18 8.71 -8.15
C LYS A 66 -28.03 9.72 -8.23
N THR A 67 -27.85 10.54 -7.20
CA THR A 67 -26.77 11.51 -7.12
C THR A 67 -25.65 10.95 -6.26
N ILE A 68 -24.42 11.06 -6.76
CA ILE A 68 -23.19 10.72 -6.03
C ILE A 68 -22.59 12.03 -5.53
N HIS A 69 -22.24 12.10 -4.25
CA HIS A 69 -21.56 13.24 -3.64
C HIS A 69 -20.09 12.89 -3.35
N PHE A 70 -19.20 13.85 -3.56
CA PHE A 70 -17.75 13.69 -3.34
C PHE A 70 -17.24 14.72 -2.34
N THR A 71 -16.22 14.39 -1.55
CA THR A 71 -15.49 15.29 -0.64
C THR A 71 -14.58 16.26 -1.41
N ASP A 72 -14.26 17.42 -0.84
CA ASP A 72 -13.45 18.47 -1.50
C ASP A 72 -11.95 18.25 -1.29
N ASP A 73 -11.47 17.07 -1.65
CA ASP A 73 -10.13 16.62 -1.34
C ASP A 73 -9.29 16.24 -2.57
N LEU A 74 -9.87 16.24 -3.77
CA LEU A 74 -9.19 15.78 -4.99
C LEU A 74 -7.82 16.45 -5.17
N SER A 75 -7.80 17.78 -5.22
CA SER A 75 -6.56 18.52 -5.51
C SER A 75 -5.53 18.34 -4.40
N ARG A 76 -5.98 18.29 -3.14
CA ARG A 76 -5.13 18.00 -2.00
C ARG A 76 -4.51 16.59 -2.10
N ASN A 77 -5.32 15.58 -2.38
CA ASN A 77 -4.87 14.19 -2.47
C ASN A 77 -3.83 14.01 -3.58
N ILE A 78 -4.00 14.68 -4.73
CA ILE A 78 -3.01 14.65 -5.81
C ILE A 78 -1.71 15.35 -5.38
N LEU A 79 -1.78 16.52 -4.75
CA LEU A 79 -0.61 17.25 -4.26
C LEU A 79 0.17 16.48 -3.17
N ASP A 80 -0.53 15.80 -2.27
CA ASP A 80 0.09 14.96 -1.24
C ASP A 80 0.79 13.76 -1.88
N GLY A 81 0.22 13.21 -2.96
CA GLY A 81 0.83 12.20 -3.81
C GLY A 81 2.09 12.69 -4.53
N ASP A 82 2.03 13.87 -5.16
CA ASP A 82 3.17 14.52 -5.82
C ASP A 82 4.32 14.76 -4.82
N THR A 83 3.99 15.25 -3.63
CA THR A 83 4.95 15.49 -2.54
C THR A 83 5.65 14.19 -2.13
N SER A 84 4.87 13.12 -1.96
CA SER A 84 5.40 11.79 -1.60
C SER A 84 6.28 11.21 -2.71
N TYR A 85 5.87 11.39 -3.96
CA TYR A 85 6.60 10.96 -5.15
C TYR A 85 7.96 11.67 -5.25
N LEU A 86 7.98 13.01 -5.16
CA LEU A 86 9.20 13.81 -5.25
C LEU A 86 10.15 13.54 -4.08
N SER A 87 9.61 13.39 -2.86
CA SER A 87 10.40 13.06 -1.67
C SER A 87 11.14 11.72 -1.83
N LEU A 88 10.53 10.74 -2.51
CA LEU A 88 11.21 9.48 -2.83
C LEU A 88 12.34 9.68 -3.86
N LEU A 89 12.11 10.50 -4.90
CA LEU A 89 13.14 10.81 -5.89
C LEU A 89 14.34 11.51 -5.24
N ASP A 90 14.08 12.46 -4.33
CA ASP A 90 15.11 13.16 -3.56
C ASP A 90 15.92 12.20 -2.68
N ALA A 91 15.24 11.27 -1.98
CA ALA A 91 15.90 10.24 -1.20
C ALA A 91 16.76 9.30 -2.06
N ALA A 92 16.27 8.93 -3.24
CA ALA A 92 17.01 8.11 -4.20
C ALA A 92 18.26 8.83 -4.72
N ASP A 93 18.15 10.10 -5.11
CA ASP A 93 19.27 10.90 -5.59
C ASP A 93 20.34 11.10 -4.50
N GLU A 94 19.91 11.37 -3.26
CA GLU A 94 20.83 11.46 -2.13
C GLU A 94 21.52 10.12 -1.83
N TYR A 95 20.81 8.99 -1.95
CA TYR A 95 21.38 7.67 -1.81
C TYR A 95 22.44 7.39 -2.88
N VAL A 96 22.17 7.72 -4.15
CA VAL A 96 23.14 7.61 -5.25
C VAL A 96 24.40 8.41 -4.94
N ARG A 97 24.23 9.68 -4.53
CA ARG A 97 25.35 10.57 -4.23
C ARG A 97 26.19 10.07 -3.06
N ARG A 98 25.56 9.63 -1.96
CA ARG A 98 26.26 9.13 -0.76
C ARG A 98 27.03 7.84 -1.01
N ASN A 99 26.52 6.98 -1.88
CA ASN A 99 27.11 5.66 -2.14
C ASN A 99 27.97 5.62 -3.40
N GLY A 100 28.11 6.74 -4.12
CA GLY A 100 28.92 6.82 -5.34
C GLY A 100 28.44 5.90 -6.45
N LEU A 101 27.12 5.73 -6.60
CA LEU A 101 26.56 4.84 -7.62
C LEU A 101 26.58 5.48 -9.01
N ASP A 102 26.95 4.71 -10.01
CA ASP A 102 26.89 5.10 -11.42
C ASP A 102 25.51 4.73 -11.99
N LEU A 103 24.49 5.55 -11.68
CA LEU A 103 23.14 5.44 -12.22
C LEU A 103 22.80 6.68 -13.06
N PRO A 104 22.14 6.53 -14.22
CA PRO A 104 21.83 7.67 -15.10
C PRO A 104 20.88 8.65 -14.41
N GLU A 105 20.99 9.95 -14.71
CA GLU A 105 20.01 10.94 -14.27
C GLU A 105 18.70 10.81 -15.06
N GLU A 106 17.58 11.12 -14.41
CA GLU A 106 16.25 11.06 -15.04
C GLU A 106 15.43 12.33 -14.78
N PRO A 107 15.85 13.51 -15.29
CA PRO A 107 15.21 14.79 -14.99
C PRO A 107 13.75 14.88 -15.46
N LYS A 108 13.36 14.06 -16.44
CA LYS A 108 11.98 14.00 -16.93
C LYS A 108 11.02 13.46 -15.86
N ALA A 109 11.48 12.59 -14.95
CA ALA A 109 10.64 12.04 -13.89
C ALA A 109 10.12 13.11 -12.92
N ARG A 110 10.73 14.30 -12.89
CA ARG A 110 10.35 15.44 -12.05
C ARG A 110 9.41 16.43 -12.73
N LYS A 111 9.09 16.23 -14.01
CA LYS A 111 8.20 17.13 -14.75
C LYS A 111 6.75 16.79 -14.44
N MET A 112 6.05 17.69 -13.75
CA MET A 112 4.62 17.57 -13.50
C MET A 112 3.84 18.19 -14.67
N LEU A 113 2.75 17.53 -15.07
CA LEU A 113 1.81 18.07 -16.06
C LEU A 113 0.97 19.20 -15.44
N ALA A 114 0.38 20.04 -16.29
CA ALA A 114 -0.57 21.05 -15.84
C ALA A 114 -1.82 20.40 -15.23
N ASP A 115 -2.39 21.05 -14.22
CA ASP A 115 -3.62 20.58 -13.58
C ASP A 115 -4.78 20.57 -14.60
N PRO A 116 -5.51 19.45 -14.73
CA PRO A 116 -6.69 19.36 -15.59
C PRO A 116 -7.87 20.15 -15.02
N GLU A 117 -8.90 20.36 -15.85
CA GLU A 117 -10.11 21.10 -15.45
C GLU A 117 -10.78 20.50 -14.19
N CYS A 118 -10.88 19.18 -14.10
CA CYS A 118 -11.47 18.50 -12.94
C CYS A 118 -10.70 18.73 -11.62
N MET A 119 -9.45 19.20 -11.66
CA MET A 119 -8.71 19.58 -10.45
C MET A 119 -8.82 21.08 -10.14
N THR A 120 -8.95 21.94 -11.15
CA THR A 120 -9.12 23.38 -10.96
C THR A 120 -10.57 23.76 -10.64
N HIS A 121 -11.52 22.96 -11.12
CA HIS A 121 -12.95 23.06 -10.86
C HIS A 121 -13.50 21.67 -10.49
N PRO A 122 -13.28 21.20 -9.24
CA PRO A 122 -13.67 19.87 -8.82
C PRO A 122 -15.18 19.64 -8.89
N ILE A 123 -15.57 18.51 -9.46
CA ILE A 123 -16.96 18.05 -9.45
C ILE A 123 -17.29 17.55 -8.05
N ARG A 124 -18.29 18.18 -7.43
CA ARG A 124 -18.76 17.87 -6.07
C ARG A 124 -19.90 16.85 -6.06
N GLU A 125 -20.63 16.76 -7.16
CA GLU A 125 -21.78 15.87 -7.30
C GLU A 125 -21.98 15.43 -8.75
N ILE A 126 -22.51 14.22 -8.94
CA ILE A 126 -22.87 13.68 -10.25
C ILE A 126 -24.25 13.02 -10.17
N ASP A 127 -25.19 13.45 -11.02
CA ASP A 127 -26.42 12.70 -11.27
C ASP A 127 -26.14 11.60 -12.29
N MET A 128 -26.28 10.33 -11.85
CA MET A 128 -25.99 9.17 -12.69
C MET A 128 -26.90 9.06 -13.93
N THR A 129 -28.12 9.61 -13.89
CA THR A 129 -29.05 9.61 -15.02
C THR A 129 -28.63 10.63 -16.07
N VAL A 130 -28.33 11.86 -15.64
CA VAL A 130 -27.91 12.95 -16.53
C VAL A 130 -26.56 12.61 -17.17
N SER A 131 -25.63 12.06 -16.39
CA SER A 131 -24.31 11.62 -16.86
C SER A 131 -24.32 10.26 -17.56
N GLN A 132 -25.49 9.62 -17.71
CA GLN A 132 -25.66 8.34 -18.39
C GLN A 132 -24.72 7.23 -17.87
N ILE A 133 -24.45 7.23 -16.56
CA ILE A 133 -23.63 6.20 -15.92
C ILE A 133 -24.45 4.91 -15.87
N THR A 134 -24.01 3.91 -16.64
CA THR A 134 -24.69 2.60 -16.74
C THR A 134 -24.02 1.50 -15.93
N SER A 135 -22.79 1.73 -15.47
CA SER A 135 -21.97 0.75 -14.76
C SER A 135 -21.10 1.42 -13.72
N ILE A 136 -20.95 0.77 -12.57
CA ILE A 136 -20.04 1.17 -11.49
C ILE A 136 -19.13 -0.02 -11.21
N ILE A 137 -17.82 0.22 -11.18
CA ILE A 137 -16.82 -0.79 -10.84
C ILE A 137 -16.24 -0.43 -9.47
N TRP A 138 -16.50 -1.28 -8.47
CA TRP A 138 -15.95 -1.14 -7.13
C TRP A 138 -14.54 -1.73 -7.07
N ALA A 139 -13.53 -0.87 -7.20
CA ALA A 139 -12.12 -1.24 -7.06
C ALA A 139 -11.51 -0.69 -5.75
N THR A 140 -12.30 -0.69 -4.67
CA THR A 140 -11.96 -0.07 -3.37
C THR A 140 -11.27 -1.01 -2.38
N GLY A 141 -10.85 -2.20 -2.81
CA GLY A 141 -10.14 -3.18 -1.99
C GLY A 141 -11.05 -4.20 -1.30
N PHE A 142 -10.58 -4.76 -0.21
CA PHE A 142 -11.26 -5.79 0.57
C PHE A 142 -10.98 -5.62 2.07
N LEU A 143 -11.79 -6.26 2.91
CA LEU A 143 -11.56 -6.36 4.34
C LEU A 143 -11.23 -7.82 4.70
N SER A 144 -10.51 -8.02 5.80
CA SER A 144 -10.28 -9.36 6.36
C SER A 144 -11.42 -9.71 7.30
N ASP A 145 -11.97 -10.92 7.15
CA ASP A 145 -13.00 -11.49 8.02
C ASP A 145 -12.43 -12.73 8.71
N TYR A 146 -12.41 -12.70 10.04
CA TYR A 146 -11.90 -13.77 10.90
C TYR A 146 -13.01 -14.48 11.67
N ASP A 147 -14.29 -14.21 11.42
CA ASP A 147 -15.42 -14.81 12.15
C ASP A 147 -15.45 -16.34 11.99
N TRP A 148 -14.85 -16.88 10.93
CA TRP A 148 -14.73 -18.33 10.73
C TRP A 148 -13.71 -18.99 11.67
N LEU A 149 -12.77 -18.23 12.25
CA LEU A 149 -11.69 -18.73 13.09
C LEU A 149 -12.13 -18.72 14.57
N GLN A 150 -12.72 -19.82 15.00
CA GLN A 150 -13.30 -19.99 16.35
C GLN A 150 -12.23 -20.39 17.39
N VAL A 151 -11.31 -19.46 17.70
CA VAL A 151 -10.20 -19.66 18.65
C VAL A 151 -9.94 -18.40 19.48
N ASP A 152 -9.22 -18.52 20.60
CA ASP A 152 -8.85 -17.39 21.47
C ASP A 152 -7.59 -16.63 20.96
N ALA A 153 -7.63 -16.23 19.69
CA ALA A 153 -6.53 -15.58 18.97
C ALA A 153 -6.89 -14.22 18.37
N LEU A 154 -8.08 -13.70 18.67
CA LEU A 154 -8.58 -12.42 18.15
C LEU A 154 -8.75 -11.42 19.30
N ASP A 155 -8.54 -10.14 19.02
CA ASP A 155 -8.78 -9.06 19.97
C ASP A 155 -10.27 -8.65 20.02
N GLY A 156 -10.59 -7.65 20.85
CA GLY A 156 -11.96 -7.15 21.00
C GLY A 156 -12.59 -6.56 19.74
N ASP A 157 -11.78 -6.25 18.72
CA ASP A 157 -12.21 -5.75 17.41
C ASP A 157 -12.25 -6.87 16.36
N GLY A 158 -12.08 -8.14 16.77
CA GLY A 158 -12.06 -9.30 15.87
C GLY A 158 -10.79 -9.41 15.01
N LYS A 159 -9.73 -8.67 15.34
CA LYS A 159 -8.46 -8.72 14.61
C LYS A 159 -7.49 -9.72 15.24
N PRO A 160 -6.57 -10.31 14.46
CA PRO A 160 -5.53 -11.17 14.98
C PRO A 160 -4.74 -10.57 16.16
N ALA A 161 -4.90 -11.16 17.35
CA ALA A 161 -4.08 -10.86 18.52
C ALA A 161 -2.78 -11.66 18.44
N HIS A 162 -1.68 -10.97 18.15
CA HIS A 162 -0.39 -11.62 17.97
C HIS A 162 0.80 -10.73 18.34
N GLN A 163 1.95 -11.36 18.55
CA GLN A 163 3.25 -10.70 18.51
C GLN A 163 4.03 -11.23 17.30
N ARG A 164 4.23 -10.38 16.28
CA ARG A 164 4.93 -10.73 15.03
C ARG A 164 4.42 -12.03 14.37
N GLY A 165 3.10 -12.23 14.40
CA GLY A 165 2.44 -13.39 13.81
C GLY A 165 2.32 -14.62 14.72
N VAL A 166 2.89 -14.59 15.92
CA VAL A 166 2.66 -15.63 16.95
C VAL A 166 1.47 -15.22 17.81
N SER A 167 0.41 -16.02 17.82
CA SER A 167 -0.78 -15.76 18.64
C SER A 167 -0.56 -16.12 20.12
N SER A 168 -1.44 -15.61 20.99
CA SER A 168 -1.63 -16.11 22.35
C SER A 168 -2.13 -17.56 22.37
N GLU A 169 -2.96 -17.95 21.39
CA GLU A 169 -3.47 -19.32 21.29
C GLU A 169 -2.39 -20.26 20.72
N PRO A 170 -1.97 -21.30 21.46
CA PRO A 170 -0.93 -22.22 21.00
C PRO A 170 -1.32 -22.94 19.70
N GLY A 171 -0.46 -22.86 18.70
CA GLY A 171 -0.67 -23.51 17.41
C GLY A 171 -1.34 -22.63 16.36
N VAL A 172 -1.80 -21.43 16.72
CA VAL A 172 -2.35 -20.42 15.80
C VAL A 172 -1.26 -19.40 15.45
N TYR A 173 -1.13 -19.13 14.15
CA TYR A 173 -0.13 -18.19 13.62
C TYR A 173 -0.73 -17.37 12.47
N PHE A 174 -0.30 -16.12 12.34
CA PHE A 174 -0.75 -15.20 11.31
C PHE A 174 0.44 -14.74 10.47
N VAL A 175 0.30 -14.75 9.15
CA VAL A 175 1.35 -14.35 8.20
C VAL A 175 0.75 -13.52 7.07
N GLY A 176 1.49 -12.55 6.55
CA GLY A 176 1.04 -11.70 5.45
C GLY A 176 0.13 -10.54 5.87
N LEU A 177 -0.04 -10.30 7.17
CA LEU A 177 -0.80 -9.14 7.65
C LEU A 177 -0.06 -7.83 7.32
N PRO A 178 -0.78 -6.74 7.00
CA PRO A 178 -0.19 -5.41 6.91
C PRO A 178 0.55 -5.08 8.20
N TRP A 179 1.79 -4.58 8.08
CA TRP A 179 2.62 -4.19 9.23
C TRP A 179 2.81 -5.30 10.31
N LEU A 180 2.77 -6.58 9.92
CA LEU A 180 2.89 -7.71 10.87
C LEU A 180 4.15 -7.63 11.75
N SER A 181 5.32 -7.53 11.11
CA SER A 181 6.56 -7.15 11.78
C SER A 181 7.23 -5.94 11.17
N ARG A 182 6.87 -5.60 9.92
CA ARG A 182 7.44 -4.49 9.16
C ARG A 182 6.49 -4.04 8.07
N ARG A 183 6.74 -2.88 7.48
CA ARG A 183 5.97 -2.36 6.34
C ARG A 183 5.82 -3.37 5.19
N GLY A 184 6.88 -4.12 4.89
CA GLY A 184 6.91 -5.13 3.82
C GLY A 184 6.12 -6.42 4.08
N SER A 185 5.55 -6.62 5.27
CA SER A 185 4.97 -7.91 5.71
C SER A 185 3.86 -8.46 4.81
N SER A 186 3.01 -7.59 4.26
CA SER A 186 1.90 -7.99 3.37
C SER A 186 2.29 -8.08 1.89
N PHE A 187 3.56 -7.81 1.55
CA PHE A 187 4.04 -7.84 0.17
C PHE A 187 4.84 -9.11 -0.09
N ILE A 188 4.75 -9.65 -1.31
CA ILE A 188 5.56 -10.81 -1.77
C ILE A 188 7.06 -10.57 -1.52
N TRP A 189 7.51 -9.32 -1.64
CA TRP A 189 8.88 -8.90 -1.36
C TRP A 189 9.32 -9.16 0.09
N GLY A 190 8.45 -8.91 1.08
CA GLY A 190 8.82 -8.88 2.50
C GLY A 190 8.25 -10.01 3.36
N VAL A 191 7.16 -10.65 2.94
CA VAL A 191 6.44 -11.68 3.73
C VAL A 191 7.33 -12.85 4.19
N TRP A 192 8.39 -13.15 3.44
CA TRP A 192 9.30 -14.25 3.77
C TRP A 192 10.02 -14.05 5.11
N HIS A 193 10.25 -12.81 5.55
CA HIS A 193 10.84 -12.52 6.86
C HIS A 193 9.95 -13.04 7.99
N ASP A 194 8.65 -12.78 7.89
CA ASP A 194 7.66 -13.24 8.86
C ASP A 194 7.47 -14.75 8.80
N ALA A 195 7.35 -15.29 7.58
CA ALA A 195 7.25 -16.74 7.38
C ALA A 195 8.45 -17.48 7.99
N LYS A 196 9.67 -16.95 7.82
CA LYS A 196 10.89 -17.51 8.42
C LYS A 196 10.85 -17.46 9.95
N HIS A 197 10.42 -16.34 10.52
CA HIS A 197 10.29 -16.18 11.97
C HIS A 197 9.28 -17.18 12.55
N ILE A 198 8.08 -17.23 11.98
CA ILE A 198 6.98 -18.11 12.39
C ILE A 198 7.39 -19.58 12.27
N ALA A 199 7.97 -19.98 11.13
CA ALA A 199 8.44 -21.34 10.93
C ALA A 199 9.51 -21.74 11.95
N GLY A 200 10.43 -20.83 12.27
CA GLY A 200 11.42 -21.03 13.33
C GLY A 200 10.78 -21.23 14.71
N HIS A 201 9.78 -20.41 15.05
CA HIS A 201 9.02 -20.58 16.30
C HIS A 201 8.31 -21.93 16.37
N ILE A 202 7.60 -22.31 15.30
CA ILE A 202 6.91 -23.62 15.21
C ILE A 202 7.88 -24.78 15.41
N ALA A 203 9.05 -24.74 14.76
CA ALA A 203 10.05 -25.79 14.88
C ALA A 203 10.55 -25.93 16.33
N THR A 204 10.85 -24.82 16.99
CA THR A 204 11.28 -24.79 18.40
C THR A 204 10.19 -25.35 19.33
N GLN A 205 8.93 -24.95 19.15
CA GLN A 205 7.81 -25.47 19.97
C GLN A 205 7.63 -26.99 19.80
N ARG A 206 7.78 -27.50 18.57
CA ARG A 206 7.72 -28.95 18.32
C ARG A 206 8.86 -29.72 18.98
N GLN A 207 10.06 -29.13 19.06
CA GLN A 207 11.17 -29.74 19.79
C GLN A 207 10.86 -29.85 21.29
N TYR A 208 10.30 -28.80 21.90
CA TYR A 208 9.88 -28.84 23.30
C TYR A 208 8.75 -29.84 23.54
N ALA A 209 7.76 -29.91 22.64
CA ALA A 209 6.66 -30.87 22.78
C ALA A 209 7.11 -32.34 22.61
N ALA A 210 8.12 -32.59 21.78
CA ALA A 210 8.71 -33.91 21.59
C ALA A 210 9.72 -34.30 22.69
N TYR A 211 10.10 -33.36 23.57
CA TYR A 211 11.02 -33.64 24.66
C TYR A 211 10.33 -34.51 25.72
N CYS A 212 10.75 -35.76 25.81
CA CYS A 212 10.52 -36.61 26.97
C CYS A 212 11.76 -36.52 27.88
N PRO A 213 11.65 -36.00 29.12
CA PRO A 213 12.71 -36.19 30.11
C PRO A 213 12.91 -37.70 30.30
N GLY A 214 14.16 -38.15 30.22
CA GLY A 214 14.48 -39.58 30.13
C GLY A 214 13.95 -40.44 31.28
N ASP A 215 13.67 -41.70 30.94
CA ASP A 215 13.60 -42.85 31.86
C ASP A 215 14.89 -42.98 32.71
#